data_AF-A0A316LTP5-F1
#
_entry.id   AF-A0A316LTP5-F1
#
_cell.length_a   1.000
_cell.length_b   1.000
_cell.length_c   1.000
_cell.angle_alpha   90.00
_cell.angle_beta   90.00
_cell.angle_gamma   90.00
#
_symmetry.space_group_name_H-M   'P 1'
#
loop_
_entity.id
_entity.type
_entity.pdbx_description
1 polymer ?
#
loop_
_entity_poly.entity_id
_entity_poly.type
_entity_poly.pdbx_seq_one_letter_code
_entity_poly.pdbx_strand_id
1 'polypeptide(L)'
;MDIVRELEAMRKRMLQEINTEFDVLLARIAEETGQGNLCASLPVNDATYPLTAGAGIFKGKKPTGVVIGGEYVPLRTWKQLVAEIMARCMADARYEQALQAQAGRVSGKKRALLASSDEGMRSPLPIGGGLFLETHYDTETLLNILMNRILRPIGYDYSAIRVTVREV
;
A
#
# COMPACT_ATOMS: atom_id res chain seq x y z
N MET A 1 -35.82 -6.27 37.51
CA MET A 1 -35.34 -6.26 36.11
C MET A 1 -33.93 -5.71 36.13
N ASP A 2 -32.97 -6.46 35.63
CA ASP A 2 -31.58 -6.05 35.59
C ASP A 2 -31.31 -5.42 34.23
N ILE A 3 -31.47 -4.09 34.16
CA ILE A 3 -31.39 -3.29 32.93
C ILE A 3 -30.04 -3.51 32.22
N VAL A 4 -28.97 -3.81 32.97
CA VAL A 4 -27.64 -4.11 32.40
C VAL A 4 -27.67 -5.44 31.64
N ARG A 5 -28.32 -6.48 32.18
CA ARG A 5 -28.48 -7.77 31.48
C ARG A 5 -29.33 -7.65 30.22
N GLU A 6 -30.38 -6.84 30.25
CA GLU A 6 -31.22 -6.59 29.07
C GLU A 6 -30.45 -5.86 27.97
N LEU A 7 -29.62 -4.87 28.34
CA LEU A 7 -28.74 -4.17 27.41
C LEU A 7 -27.68 -5.09 26.81
N GLU A 8 -27.07 -5.97 27.61
CA GLU A 8 -26.12 -6.98 27.13
C GLU A 8 -26.77 -7.99 26.20
N ALA A 9 -27.99 -8.43 26.50
CA ALA A 9 -28.75 -9.33 25.64
C ALA A 9 -29.13 -8.65 24.32
N MET A 10 -29.49 -7.36 24.35
CA MET A 10 -29.75 -6.57 23.14
C MET A 10 -28.48 -6.40 22.30
N ARG A 11 -27.33 -6.10 22.92
CA ARG A 11 -26.02 -6.01 22.24
C ARG A 11 -25.67 -7.32 21.54
N LYS A 12 -25.82 -8.46 22.23
CA LYS A 12 -25.53 -9.79 21.65
C LYS A 12 -26.43 -10.10 20.46
N ARG A 13 -27.72 -9.77 20.56
CA ARG A 13 -28.68 -9.94 19.46
C ARG A 13 -28.29 -9.12 18.23
N MET A 14 -28.01 -7.83 18.41
CA MET A 14 -27.60 -6.97 17.29
C MET A 14 -26.31 -7.46 16.63
N LEU A 15 -25.31 -7.89 17.41
CA LEU A 15 -24.07 -8.45 16.86
C LEU A 15 -24.33 -9.74 16.07
N GLN A 16 -25.21 -10.60 16.57
CA GLN A 16 -25.54 -11.85 15.89
C GLN A 16 -26.31 -11.59 14.58
N GLU A 17 -27.25 -10.65 14.59
CA GLU A 17 -28.02 -10.24 13.41
C GLU A 17 -27.10 -9.65 12.34
N ILE A 18 -26.22 -8.72 12.73
CA ILE A 18 -25.20 -8.14 11.83
C ILE A 18 -24.34 -9.23 11.20
N ASN A 19 -23.79 -10.15 12.02
CA ASN A 19 -22.94 -11.22 11.50
C ASN A 19 -23.70 -12.12 10.52
N THR A 20 -24.96 -12.44 10.82
CA THR A 20 -25.80 -13.29 9.95
C THR A 20 -26.03 -12.63 8.60
N GLU A 21 -26.32 -11.32 8.57
CA GLU A 21 -26.50 -10.58 7.32
C GLU A 21 -25.20 -10.53 6.49
N PHE A 22 -24.05 -10.33 7.14
CA PHE A 22 -22.76 -10.40 6.46
C PHE A 22 -22.50 -11.78 5.86
N ASP A 23 -22.79 -12.87 6.58
CA ASP A 23 -22.63 -14.23 6.08
C ASP A 23 -23.51 -14.50 4.85
N VAL A 24 -24.76 -14.01 4.85
CA VAL A 24 -25.67 -14.12 3.70
C VAL A 24 -25.15 -13.36 2.48
N LEU A 25 -24.66 -12.13 2.68
CA LEU A 25 -24.08 -11.34 1.59
C LEU A 25 -22.82 -11.98 1.01
N LEU A 26 -21.96 -12.53 1.87
CA LEU A 26 -20.77 -13.28 1.45
C LEU A 26 -21.16 -14.52 0.65
N ALA A 27 -22.16 -15.29 1.08
CA ALA A 27 -22.63 -16.45 0.33
C ALA A 27 -23.12 -16.08 -1.08
N ARG A 28 -23.86 -14.97 -1.22
CA ARG A 28 -24.32 -14.47 -2.53
C ARG A 28 -23.16 -14.06 -3.44
N ILE A 29 -22.18 -13.34 -2.90
CA ILE A 29 -21.00 -12.92 -3.67
C ILE A 29 -20.21 -14.15 -4.15
N ALA A 30 -20.08 -15.19 -3.32
CA ALA A 30 -19.42 -16.45 -3.69
C ALA A 30 -20.11 -17.12 -4.87
N GLU A 31 -21.45 -17.21 -4.82
CA GLU A 31 -22.26 -17.78 -5.89
C GLU A 31 -22.17 -16.98 -7.20
N GLU A 32 -22.21 -15.65 -7.13
CA GLU A 32 -22.15 -14.76 -8.31
C GLU A 32 -20.77 -14.73 -8.97
N THR A 33 -19.69 -14.88 -8.19
CA THR A 33 -18.31 -14.80 -8.68
C THR A 33 -17.69 -16.17 -9.00
N GLY A 34 -18.39 -17.27 -8.71
CA GLY A 34 -17.86 -18.63 -8.84
C GLY A 34 -16.71 -18.95 -7.88
N GLN A 35 -16.48 -18.10 -6.88
CA GLN A 35 -15.50 -18.32 -5.82
C GLN A 35 -16.15 -19.13 -4.71
N GLY A 36 -15.57 -20.27 -4.32
CA GLY A 36 -16.05 -21.08 -3.19
C GLY A 36 -16.04 -20.32 -1.84
N ASN A 37 -16.41 -21.01 -0.76
CA ASN A 37 -16.64 -20.46 0.59
C ASN A 37 -15.77 -19.22 0.97
N LEU A 38 -16.35 -18.03 0.80
CA LEU A 38 -15.69 -16.74 1.05
C LEU A 38 -15.37 -16.50 2.54
N CYS A 39 -16.02 -17.23 3.45
CA CYS A 39 -15.78 -17.12 4.89
C CYS A 39 -14.34 -17.53 5.27
N ALA A 40 -13.74 -18.49 4.53
CA ALA A 40 -12.35 -18.92 4.73
C ALA A 40 -11.32 -18.01 4.03
N SER A 41 -11.76 -17.12 3.13
CA SER A 41 -10.89 -16.26 2.33
C SER A 41 -10.93 -14.79 2.73
N LEU A 42 -11.73 -14.39 3.71
CA LEU A 42 -11.69 -13.04 4.27
C LEU A 42 -10.36 -12.84 5.00
N PRO A 43 -9.46 -11.96 4.50
CA PRO A 43 -8.32 -11.55 5.30
C PRO A 43 -8.87 -10.73 6.47
N VAL A 44 -8.56 -11.21 7.68
CA VAL A 44 -8.57 -10.47 8.94
C VAL A 44 -8.30 -8.97 8.70
N ASN A 45 -9.35 -8.15 8.81
CA ASN A 45 -9.29 -6.69 8.97
C ASN A 45 -8.33 -5.94 8.00
N ASP A 46 -8.34 -6.26 6.71
CA ASP A 46 -7.60 -5.47 5.72
C ASP A 46 -8.38 -4.21 5.30
N ALA A 47 -7.73 -3.05 5.32
CA ALA A 47 -8.28 -1.77 4.88
C ALA A 47 -7.51 -1.23 3.67
N THR A 48 -8.23 -0.61 2.72
CA THR A 48 -7.62 -0.06 1.50
C THR A 48 -7.73 1.46 1.45
N TYR A 49 -6.60 2.13 1.35
CA TYR A 49 -6.51 3.59 1.30
C TYR A 49 -5.83 4.07 0.00
N PRO A 50 -6.23 5.22 -0.56
CA PRO A 50 -5.43 5.89 -1.57
C PRO A 50 -4.02 6.13 -1.07
N LEU A 51 -3.00 5.98 -1.93
CA LEU A 51 -1.61 6.33 -1.57
C LEU A 51 -1.50 7.80 -1.15
N THR A 52 -2.39 8.65 -1.68
CA THR A 52 -2.53 10.07 -1.39
C THR A 52 -3.23 10.41 -0.07
N ALA A 53 -3.72 9.43 0.69
CA ALA A 53 -4.41 9.66 1.99
C ALA A 53 -3.50 10.24 3.10
N GLY A 54 -2.21 10.38 2.82
CA GLY A 54 -1.19 10.85 3.75
C GLY A 54 -0.39 9.69 4.34
N ALA A 55 0.94 9.78 4.30
CA ALA A 55 1.81 8.68 4.68
C ALA A 55 1.66 8.21 6.14
N GLY A 56 1.16 9.08 7.03
CA GLY A 56 0.92 8.78 8.44
C GLY A 56 -0.12 7.67 8.68
N ILE A 57 -1.12 7.52 7.81
CA ILE A 57 -2.17 6.47 7.97
C ILE A 57 -1.60 5.05 7.83
N PHE A 58 -0.47 4.92 7.15
CA PHE A 58 0.22 3.66 6.89
C PHE A 58 1.25 3.31 7.97
N LYS A 59 1.59 4.26 8.84
CA LYS A 59 2.61 4.07 9.86
C LYS A 59 2.17 3.02 10.87
N GLY A 60 3.07 2.09 11.18
CA GLY A 60 2.79 0.97 12.10
C GLY A 60 1.95 -0.16 11.49
N LYS A 61 1.44 0.00 10.25
CA LYS A 61 0.67 -1.03 9.55
C LYS A 61 1.55 -1.85 8.61
N LYS A 62 1.06 -3.04 8.24
CA LYS A 62 1.72 -3.93 7.28
C LYS A 62 0.96 -3.92 5.95
N PRO A 63 1.63 -3.68 4.82
CA PRO A 63 0.97 -3.75 3.52
C PRO A 63 0.69 -5.21 3.18
N THR A 64 -0.48 -5.45 2.57
CA THR A 64 -0.93 -6.76 2.09
C THR A 64 -1.11 -6.78 0.57
N GLY A 65 -1.30 -5.61 -0.05
CA GLY A 65 -1.34 -5.47 -1.50
C GLY A 65 -1.43 -4.03 -1.98
N VAL A 66 -1.41 -3.87 -3.31
CA VAL A 66 -1.60 -2.58 -3.99
C VAL A 66 -2.45 -2.79 -5.24
N VAL A 67 -3.26 -1.79 -5.58
CA VAL A 67 -3.95 -1.69 -6.86
C VAL A 67 -3.32 -0.55 -7.68
N ILE A 68 -2.80 -0.87 -8.87
CA ILE A 68 -2.19 0.09 -9.81
C ILE A 68 -2.78 -0.19 -11.20
N GLY A 69 -3.37 0.82 -11.85
CA GLY A 69 -3.97 0.63 -13.17
C GLY A 69 -5.12 -0.39 -13.22
N GLY A 70 -5.78 -0.63 -12.08
CA GLY A 70 -6.85 -1.63 -11.94
C GLY A 70 -6.36 -3.05 -11.63
N GLU A 71 -5.05 -3.30 -11.64
CA GLU A 71 -4.46 -4.60 -11.32
C GLU A 71 -4.08 -4.69 -9.84
N TYR A 72 -4.47 -5.77 -9.17
CA TYR A 72 -4.07 -6.06 -7.78
C TYR A 72 -2.78 -6.87 -7.73
N VAL A 73 -1.81 -6.39 -6.95
CA VAL A 73 -0.53 -7.04 -6.71
C VAL A 73 -0.37 -7.33 -5.22
N PRO A 74 -0.20 -8.59 -4.79
CA PRO A 74 0.03 -8.93 -3.38
C PRO A 74 1.44 -8.52 -2.94
N LEU A 75 1.54 -7.89 -1.77
CA LEU A 75 2.80 -7.38 -1.23
C LEU A 75 2.94 -7.74 0.27
N ARG A 76 4.17 -7.76 0.78
CA ARG A 76 4.44 -8.08 2.20
C ARG A 76 5.23 -6.99 2.93
N THR A 77 5.84 -6.07 2.19
CA THR A 77 6.72 -5.03 2.74
C THR A 77 6.54 -3.70 2.01
N TRP A 78 6.84 -2.60 2.69
CA TRP A 78 6.84 -1.27 2.08
C TRP A 78 7.89 -1.14 0.98
N LYS A 79 9.04 -1.81 1.10
CA LYS A 79 10.06 -1.85 0.03
C LYS A 79 9.53 -2.49 -1.25
N GLN A 80 8.72 -3.56 -1.16
CA GLN A 80 8.08 -4.18 -2.32
C GLN A 80 7.04 -3.25 -2.97
N LEU A 81 6.28 -2.49 -2.17
CA LEU A 81 5.38 -1.47 -2.71
C LEU A 81 6.15 -0.43 -3.54
N VAL A 82 7.26 0.09 -2.99
CA VAL A 82 8.10 1.04 -3.71
C VAL A 82 8.64 0.41 -5.00
N ALA A 83 9.13 -0.83 -4.95
CA ALA A 83 9.64 -1.54 -6.12
C ALA A 83 8.58 -1.68 -7.23
N GLU A 84 7.35 -2.10 -6.87
CA GLU A 84 6.26 -2.26 -7.83
C GLU A 84 5.87 -0.92 -8.48
N ILE A 85 5.72 0.15 -7.69
CA ILE A 85 5.40 1.48 -8.22
C ILE A 85 6.51 1.97 -9.16
N MET A 86 7.78 1.79 -8.76
CA MET A 86 8.91 2.21 -9.60
C MET A 86 9.02 1.38 -10.87
N ALA A 87 8.73 0.08 -10.84
CA ALA A 87 8.70 -0.75 -12.04
C ALA A 87 7.63 -0.29 -13.04
N ARG A 88 6.42 0.03 -12.56
CA ARG A 88 5.33 0.60 -13.40
C ARG A 88 5.70 1.97 -13.95
N CYS A 89 6.36 2.80 -13.14
CA CYS A 89 6.85 4.12 -13.54
C CYS A 89 7.92 4.02 -14.64
N MET A 90 8.91 3.14 -14.47
CA MET A 90 10.03 2.94 -15.40
C MET A 90 9.63 2.26 -16.71
N ALA A 91 8.43 1.69 -16.80
CA ALA A 91 7.92 1.10 -18.04
C ALA A 91 7.65 2.16 -19.14
N ASP A 92 7.45 3.43 -18.76
CA ASP A 92 7.36 4.55 -19.69
C ASP A 92 8.73 5.26 -19.80
N ALA A 93 9.30 5.24 -21.00
CA ALA A 93 10.60 5.84 -21.32
C ALA A 93 10.70 7.32 -20.93
N ARG A 94 9.57 8.06 -20.92
CA ARG A 94 9.53 9.45 -20.46
C ARG A 94 9.94 9.55 -18.98
N TYR A 95 9.42 8.67 -18.14
CA TYR A 95 9.71 8.70 -16.70
C TYR A 95 11.10 8.12 -16.40
N GLU A 96 11.55 7.11 -17.14
CA GLU A 96 12.92 6.62 -17.05
C GLU A 96 13.93 7.75 -17.32
N GLN A 97 13.76 8.49 -18.42
CA GLN A 97 14.64 9.61 -18.76
C GLN A 97 14.59 10.72 -17.70
N ALA A 98 13.40 11.03 -17.19
CA ALA A 98 13.23 12.04 -16.14
C ALA A 98 13.94 11.62 -14.83
N LEU A 99 13.85 10.34 -14.44
CA LEU A 99 14.54 9.80 -13.27
C LEU A 99 16.06 9.81 -13.46
N GLN A 100 16.55 9.45 -14.65
CA GLN A 100 17.98 9.53 -14.96
C GLN A 100 18.51 10.96 -14.83
N ALA A 101 17.74 11.96 -15.29
CA ALA A 101 18.08 13.37 -15.15
C ALA A 101 18.00 13.89 -13.69
N GLN A 102 17.29 13.20 -12.81
CA GLN A 102 17.20 13.52 -11.38
C GLN A 102 18.24 12.80 -10.52
N ALA A 103 18.81 11.70 -10.99
CA ALA A 103 19.83 10.93 -10.26
C ALA A 103 20.98 11.84 -9.79
N GLY A 104 21.37 11.70 -8.52
CA GLY A 104 22.42 12.52 -7.88
C GLY A 104 21.99 13.94 -7.48
N ARG A 105 20.84 14.43 -7.95
CA ARG A 105 20.27 15.74 -7.54
C ARG A 105 19.29 15.61 -6.38
N VAL A 106 18.71 14.43 -6.20
CA VAL A 106 17.77 14.15 -5.12
C VAL A 106 18.52 13.52 -3.95
N SER A 107 18.77 14.34 -2.93
CA SER A 107 19.49 13.93 -1.71
C SER A 107 18.65 14.14 -0.45
N GLY A 108 18.83 13.24 0.51
CA GLY A 108 18.42 13.42 1.90
C GLY A 108 19.50 14.17 2.68
N LYS A 109 19.38 14.24 4.01
CA LYS A 109 20.32 15.00 4.85
C LYS A 109 21.79 14.53 4.75
N LYS A 110 22.02 13.24 4.48
CA LYS A 110 23.37 12.63 4.50
C LYS A 110 23.66 11.69 3.34
N ARG A 111 22.65 11.33 2.53
CA ARG A 111 22.73 10.28 1.51
C ARG A 111 21.92 10.67 0.29
N ALA A 112 22.33 10.21 -0.89
CA ALA A 112 21.51 10.29 -2.08
C ALA A 112 20.24 9.45 -1.90
N LEU A 113 19.09 9.96 -2.35
CA LEU A 113 17.83 9.22 -2.36
C LEU A 113 17.67 8.44 -3.67
N LEU A 114 18.18 8.99 -4.78
CA LEU A 114 18.20 8.39 -6.10
C LEU A 114 19.58 8.64 -6.73
N ALA A 115 20.27 7.58 -7.16
CA ALA A 115 21.59 7.69 -7.76
C ALA A 115 21.87 6.57 -8.78
N SER A 116 22.90 6.75 -9.61
CA SER A 116 23.40 5.75 -10.55
C SER A 116 24.38 4.74 -9.93
N SER A 117 24.57 4.80 -8.61
CA SER A 117 25.32 3.82 -7.82
C SER A 117 24.62 3.60 -6.47
N ASP A 118 24.89 2.46 -5.84
CA ASP A 118 24.43 2.12 -4.50
C ASP A 118 25.37 2.64 -3.39
N GLU A 119 26.48 3.27 -3.77
CA GLU A 119 27.52 3.70 -2.85
C GLU A 119 26.99 4.69 -1.80
N GLY A 120 27.24 4.39 -0.52
CA GLY A 120 26.77 5.20 0.61
C GLY A 120 25.31 4.98 1.01
N MET A 121 24.53 4.18 0.27
CA MET A 121 23.18 3.76 0.65
C MET A 121 23.23 2.65 1.71
N ARG A 122 22.20 2.59 2.58
CA ARG A 122 22.00 1.54 3.58
C ARG A 122 21.11 0.42 3.07
N SER A 123 20.06 0.74 2.33
CA SER A 123 19.20 -0.26 1.70
C SER A 123 18.90 0.18 0.26
N PRO A 124 19.87 0.03 -0.65
CA PRO A 124 19.63 0.31 -2.06
C PRO A 124 18.52 -0.61 -2.60
N LEU A 125 17.65 -0.04 -3.43
CA LEU A 125 16.67 -0.74 -4.24
C LEU A 125 17.00 -0.46 -5.71
N PRO A 126 17.46 -1.46 -6.48
CA PRO A 126 17.59 -1.33 -7.92
C PRO A 126 16.21 -1.10 -8.54
N ILE A 127 16.06 -0.08 -9.38
CA ILE A 127 14.78 0.26 -10.02
C ILE A 127 14.82 0.15 -11.56
N GLY A 128 15.96 -0.25 -12.14
CA GLY A 128 16.18 -0.30 -13.59
C GLY A 128 17.05 0.87 -14.08
N GLY A 129 17.51 0.81 -15.34
CA GLY A 129 18.33 1.87 -15.94
C GLY A 129 19.69 2.14 -15.24
N GLY A 130 20.16 1.21 -14.39
CA GLY A 130 21.33 1.41 -13.53
C GLY A 130 21.07 2.37 -12.36
N LEU A 131 19.81 2.67 -12.03
CA LEU A 131 19.43 3.53 -10.91
C LEU A 131 19.11 2.74 -9.65
N PHE A 132 19.42 3.36 -8.52
CA PHE A 132 19.18 2.86 -7.18
C PHE A 132 18.41 3.90 -6.36
N LEU A 133 17.42 3.43 -5.61
CA LEU A 133 16.66 4.22 -4.64
C LEU A 133 17.00 3.79 -3.21
N GLU A 134 17.29 4.74 -2.32
CA GLU A 134 17.49 4.43 -0.89
C GLU A 134 16.14 4.13 -0.23
N THR A 135 16.05 2.98 0.45
CA THR A 135 14.81 2.52 1.11
C THR A 135 14.93 2.33 2.62
N HIS A 136 16.08 2.64 3.22
CA HIS A 136 16.30 2.54 4.66
C HIS A 136 15.67 3.72 5.43
N TYR A 137 14.33 3.74 5.45
CA TYR A 137 13.51 4.72 6.14
C TYR A 137 12.32 4.04 6.81
N ASP A 138 11.76 4.66 7.84
CA ASP A 138 10.46 4.26 8.35
C ASP A 138 9.36 4.45 7.28
N THR A 139 8.22 3.78 7.44
CA THR A 139 7.12 3.77 6.45
C THR A 139 6.71 5.19 6.03
N GLU A 140 6.53 6.09 6.98
CA GLU A 140 6.02 7.42 6.69
C GLU A 140 7.05 8.22 5.89
N THR A 141 8.31 8.21 6.33
CA THR A 141 9.41 8.87 5.64
C THR A 141 9.63 8.28 4.23
N LEU A 142 9.59 6.95 4.10
CA LEU A 142 9.77 6.25 2.82
C LEU A 142 8.71 6.66 1.80
N LEU A 143 7.43 6.62 2.19
CA LEU A 143 6.32 6.98 1.30
C LEU A 143 6.32 8.47 0.96
N ASN A 144 6.69 9.34 1.91
CA ASN A 144 6.85 10.76 1.64
C ASN A 144 8.00 11.07 0.67
N ILE A 145 9.11 10.34 0.76
CA ILE A 145 10.21 10.44 -0.21
C ILE A 145 9.71 10.00 -1.59
N LEU A 146 9.11 8.81 -1.69
CA LEU A 146 8.57 8.29 -2.96
C LEU A 146 7.63 9.31 -3.61
N MET A 147 6.58 9.74 -2.90
CA MET A 147 5.57 10.63 -3.47
C MET A 147 6.13 12.03 -3.79
N ASN A 148 6.78 12.68 -2.83
CA ASN A 148 7.06 14.11 -2.93
C ASN A 148 8.43 14.43 -3.54
N ARG A 149 9.38 13.50 -3.47
CA ARG A 149 10.77 13.73 -3.90
C ARG A 149 11.12 12.96 -5.17
N ILE A 150 10.38 11.91 -5.50
CA ILE A 150 10.63 11.06 -6.67
C ILE A 150 9.51 11.22 -7.70
N LEU A 151 8.27 10.80 -7.38
CA LEU A 151 7.18 10.72 -8.36
C LEU A 151 6.61 12.09 -8.75
N ARG A 152 6.33 12.96 -7.77
CA ARG A 152 5.77 14.29 -8.05
C ARG A 152 6.71 15.16 -8.90
N PRO A 153 8.03 15.25 -8.63
CA PRO A 153 8.94 16.07 -9.43
C PRO A 153 9.06 15.64 -10.90
N ILE A 154 8.86 14.36 -11.22
CA ILE A 154 8.88 13.86 -12.61
C ILE A 154 7.48 13.88 -13.26
N GLY A 155 6.45 14.31 -12.53
CA GLY A 155 5.07 14.37 -13.02
C GLY A 155 4.41 13.00 -13.21
N TYR A 156 4.81 11.99 -12.43
CA TYR A 156 4.14 10.69 -12.43
C TYR A 156 2.82 10.80 -11.65
N ASP A 157 1.71 10.42 -12.28
CA ASP A 157 0.40 10.41 -11.61
C ASP A 157 0.22 9.13 -10.79
N TYR A 158 0.28 9.28 -9.47
CA TYR A 158 0.05 8.20 -8.51
C TYR A 158 -1.29 8.34 -7.77
N SER A 159 -2.19 9.22 -8.22
CA SER A 159 -3.47 9.50 -7.55
C SER A 159 -4.42 8.30 -7.52
N ALA A 160 -4.36 7.45 -8.54
CA ALA A 160 -5.18 6.25 -8.66
C ALA A 160 -4.65 5.04 -7.87
N ILE A 161 -3.43 5.13 -7.32
CA ILE A 161 -2.82 4.01 -6.58
C ILE A 161 -3.53 3.83 -5.24
N ARG A 162 -3.96 2.59 -4.95
CA ARG A 162 -4.58 2.23 -3.67
C ARG A 162 -3.77 1.14 -2.98
N VAL A 163 -3.51 1.30 -1.70
CA VAL A 163 -2.71 0.37 -0.89
C VAL A 163 -3.62 -0.31 0.13
N THR A 164 -3.57 -1.64 0.15
CA THR A 164 -4.23 -2.46 1.16
C THR A 164 -3.25 -2.74 2.29
N VAL A 165 -3.70 -2.51 3.52
CA VAL A 165 -2.94 -2.75 4.74
C VAL A 165 -3.76 -3.58 5.71
N ARG A 166 -3.06 -4.37 6.52
CA ARG A 166 -3.67 -5.05 7.66
C ARG A 166 -3.89 -4.06 8.79
N GLU A 167 -5.12 -3.91 9.25
CA GLU A 167 -5.42 -3.20 10.49
C GLU A 167 -4.98 -4.06 11.69
N VAL A 168 -4.41 -3.38 12.70
CA VAL A 168 -3.83 -3.99 13.91
C VAL A 168 -4.78 -3.81 15.08
#